data_AF-A0A094H7I6-F1
#
_entry.id   AF-A0A094H7I6-F1
#
_cell.length_a   1.000
_cell.length_b   1.000
_cell.length_c   1.000
_cell.angle_alpha   90.00
_cell.angle_beta   90.00
_cell.angle_gamma   90.00
#
_symmetry.space_group_name_H-M   'P 1'
#
loop_
_entity.id
_entity.type
_entity.pdbx_description
1 polymer ?
#
loop_
_entity_poly.entity_id
_entity_poly.type
_entity_poly.pdbx_seq_one_letter_code
_entity_poly.pdbx_strand_id
1 'polypeptide(L)'
;MSQPPSPIRRAQSTREDESPLPQGQCRYLLLHPEVRGQRCACVGFSLNRCTPGSSCNCGHLAVYHLTAPTEETLADKEEVETMRARIVLLEKLLEREREAKNHLTVRVSALEEHNEIGRFDADSEIRNVYRGIEGLWRHFGALDRRTRYHDDCIDALMDTSHATQDDIRTVQSRLIDLDDASMILEDRVDTLAPLRL
;
A
#
# COMPACT_ATOMS: atom_id res chain seq x y z
N MET A 1 -102.85 59.48 10.65
CA MET A 1 -102.48 58.73 9.44
C MET A 1 -101.04 59.09 9.09
N SER A 2 -100.12 58.14 9.21
CA SER A 2 -98.70 58.33 8.88
C SER A 2 -98.22 57.11 8.09
N GLN A 3 -97.84 57.33 6.83
CA GLN A 3 -97.37 56.31 5.90
C GLN A 3 -95.94 55.84 6.23
N PRO A 4 -95.57 54.58 5.93
CA PRO A 4 -94.20 54.10 6.05
C PRO A 4 -93.37 54.46 4.79
N PRO A 5 -92.05 54.66 4.90
CA PRO A 5 -91.18 54.86 3.76
C PRO A 5 -90.88 53.53 3.04
N SER A 6 -90.84 53.60 1.70
CA SER A 6 -90.62 52.47 0.78
C SER A 6 -89.18 51.92 0.79
N PRO A 7 -88.96 50.65 0.39
CA PRO A 7 -87.65 50.03 0.40
C PRO A 7 -86.79 50.44 -0.80
N ILE A 8 -85.52 50.74 -0.53
CA ILE A 8 -84.48 51.02 -1.53
C ILE A 8 -84.24 49.76 -2.38
N ARG A 9 -84.35 49.89 -3.71
CA ARG A 9 -83.98 48.86 -4.68
C ARG A 9 -82.70 49.23 -5.43
N ARG A 10 -81.93 48.17 -5.72
CA ARG A 10 -80.88 47.96 -6.76
C ARG A 10 -79.47 48.48 -6.46
N ALA A 11 -78.41 47.77 -6.85
CA ALA A 11 -78.19 47.17 -8.18
C ALA A 11 -77.92 45.65 -8.21
N GLN A 12 -78.51 44.99 -9.22
CA GLN A 12 -78.07 43.71 -9.74
C GLN A 12 -77.18 43.94 -10.97
N SER A 13 -76.20 43.05 -11.11
CA SER A 13 -75.41 42.74 -12.31
C SER A 13 -74.42 43.82 -12.77
N THR A 14 -73.12 43.54 -12.60
CA THR A 14 -72.24 43.40 -13.76
C THR A 14 -70.97 42.60 -13.41
N ARG A 15 -70.59 41.73 -14.35
CA ARG A 15 -69.25 41.19 -14.66
C ARG A 15 -68.83 39.92 -13.94
N GLU A 16 -68.84 38.86 -14.74
CA GLU A 16 -67.81 37.82 -14.77
C GLU A 16 -66.46 38.41 -14.38
N ASP A 17 -65.95 37.97 -13.24
CA ASP A 17 -64.55 38.09 -12.92
C ASP A 17 -64.09 36.65 -12.70
N GLU A 18 -63.74 35.96 -13.79
CA GLU A 18 -62.94 34.73 -13.76
C GLU A 18 -61.49 35.07 -13.34
N SER A 19 -61.35 35.87 -12.27
CA SER A 19 -60.09 36.01 -11.59
C SER A 19 -59.68 34.61 -11.10
N PRO A 20 -58.50 34.10 -11.50
CA PRO A 20 -58.09 32.76 -11.12
C PRO A 20 -58.09 32.66 -9.60
N LEU A 21 -58.83 31.68 -9.09
CA LEU A 21 -58.91 31.43 -7.65
C LEU A 21 -57.49 31.16 -7.12
N PRO A 22 -57.14 31.64 -5.92
CA PRO A 22 -55.81 31.42 -5.37
C PRO A 22 -55.56 29.91 -5.19
N GLN A 23 -54.45 29.43 -5.75
CA GLN A 23 -54.08 28.00 -5.73
C GLN A 23 -53.03 27.65 -4.65
N GLY A 24 -52.50 28.65 -3.93
CA GLY A 24 -51.43 28.47 -2.95
C GLY A 24 -51.90 28.26 -1.51
N GLN A 25 -50.93 28.11 -0.60
CA GLN A 25 -51.16 27.85 0.82
C GLN A 25 -51.74 29.08 1.56
N CYS A 26 -52.60 28.83 2.55
CA CYS A 26 -53.16 29.86 3.43
C CYS A 26 -52.11 30.34 4.44
N ARG A 27 -51.71 31.62 4.37
CA ARG A 27 -50.75 32.23 5.29
C ARG A 27 -51.39 32.81 6.56
N TYR A 28 -52.68 32.58 6.81
CA TYR A 28 -53.36 33.06 8.02
C TYR A 28 -52.66 32.54 9.29
N LEU A 29 -52.35 33.45 10.21
CA LEU A 29 -51.72 33.15 11.49
C LEU A 29 -52.80 32.71 12.49
N LEU A 30 -52.71 31.48 12.97
CA LEU A 30 -53.60 30.96 14.00
C LEU A 30 -53.32 31.68 15.31
N LEU A 31 -54.36 32.28 15.89
CA LEU A 31 -54.30 33.05 17.13
C LEU A 31 -54.53 32.14 18.35
N HIS A 32 -53.89 30.97 18.40
CA HIS A 32 -54.03 30.08 19.56
C HIS A 32 -53.12 30.59 20.70
N PRO A 33 -53.66 30.81 21.91
CA PRO A 33 -52.90 31.41 23.01
C PRO A 33 -51.67 30.59 23.46
N GLU A 34 -51.66 29.29 23.16
CA GLU A 34 -50.61 28.33 23.56
C GLU A 34 -49.56 28.07 22.46
N VAL A 35 -49.82 28.45 21.21
CA VAL A 35 -48.92 28.19 20.07
C VAL A 35 -48.81 29.46 19.21
N ARG A 36 -47.80 30.29 19.51
CA ARG A 36 -47.56 31.52 18.77
C ARG A 36 -46.88 31.21 17.43
N GLY A 37 -47.36 31.82 16.35
CA GLY A 37 -46.70 31.81 15.03
C GLY A 37 -47.08 30.65 14.11
N GLN A 38 -48.03 29.78 14.50
CA GLN A 38 -48.49 28.70 13.62
C GLN A 38 -49.38 29.25 12.50
N ARG A 39 -49.18 28.78 11.27
CA ARG A 39 -49.98 29.15 10.09
C ARG A 39 -51.01 28.07 9.77
N CYS A 40 -52.10 28.45 9.10
CA CYS A 40 -53.08 27.52 8.57
C CYS A 40 -52.43 26.53 7.58
N ALA A 41 -52.61 25.23 7.76
CA ALA A 41 -52.05 24.19 6.88
C ALA A 41 -52.86 23.98 5.57
N CYS A 42 -53.61 25.00 5.16
CA CYS A 42 -54.76 24.89 4.30
C CYS A 42 -54.32 25.19 2.86
N VAL A 43 -54.38 24.19 1.97
CA VAL A 43 -53.86 24.29 0.59
C VAL A 43 -54.95 24.48 -0.47
N GLY A 44 -56.22 24.37 -0.09
CA GLY A 44 -57.36 24.35 -1.02
C GLY A 44 -58.31 25.52 -0.84
N PHE A 45 -58.90 25.95 -1.95
CA PHE A 45 -59.80 27.10 -2.02
C PHE A 45 -61.14 26.72 -2.67
N SER A 46 -62.26 27.24 -2.16
CA SER A 46 -63.60 27.05 -2.75
C SER A 46 -64.38 28.37 -2.83
N LEU A 47 -64.90 28.69 -4.01
CA LEU A 47 -65.69 29.90 -4.21
C LEU A 47 -67.12 29.70 -3.70
N ASN A 48 -67.46 30.28 -2.56
CA ASN A 48 -68.84 30.32 -2.08
C ASN A 48 -69.58 31.54 -2.64
N ARG A 49 -70.58 31.30 -3.51
CA ARG A 49 -71.35 32.37 -4.18
C ARG A 49 -72.41 33.03 -3.28
N CYS A 50 -72.67 32.49 -2.09
CA CYS A 50 -73.69 32.99 -1.17
C CYS A 50 -73.15 34.00 -0.14
N THR A 51 -71.83 34.13 0.00
CA THR A 51 -71.16 35.12 0.85
C THR A 51 -70.29 36.03 -0.01
N PRO A 52 -70.41 37.36 0.10
CA PRO A 52 -69.50 38.28 -0.58
C PRO A 52 -68.11 38.13 0.04
N GLY A 53 -67.17 37.57 -0.72
CA GLY A 53 -65.84 37.19 -0.26
C GLY A 53 -65.63 35.69 -0.43
N SER A 54 -64.57 35.35 -1.17
CA SER A 54 -64.22 33.98 -1.46
C SER A 54 -63.44 33.41 -0.25
N SER A 55 -63.79 32.23 0.25
CA SER A 55 -63.27 31.65 1.50
C SER A 55 -62.47 30.36 1.26
N CYS A 56 -61.41 30.15 2.03
CA CYS A 56 -60.69 28.87 2.07
C CYS A 56 -61.55 27.76 2.67
N ASN A 57 -61.19 26.49 2.42
CA ASN A 57 -61.77 25.32 3.09
C ASN A 57 -61.64 25.36 4.63
N CYS A 58 -60.76 26.19 5.17
CA CYS A 58 -60.62 26.44 6.61
C CYS A 58 -61.43 27.64 7.14
N GLY A 59 -62.18 28.33 6.27
CA GLY A 59 -63.02 29.48 6.63
C GLY A 59 -62.31 30.85 6.60
N HIS A 60 -61.01 30.91 6.30
CA HIS A 60 -60.30 32.19 6.18
C HIS A 60 -60.51 32.87 4.82
N LEU A 61 -60.34 34.19 4.77
CA LEU A 61 -60.49 34.99 3.55
C LEU A 61 -59.42 34.68 2.50
N ALA A 62 -59.79 34.74 1.22
CA ALA A 62 -58.88 34.51 0.08
C ALA A 62 -57.62 35.38 0.09
N VAL A 63 -57.68 36.58 0.67
CA VAL A 63 -56.53 37.50 0.78
C VAL A 63 -55.33 36.90 1.51
N TYR A 64 -55.56 35.88 2.34
CA TYR A 64 -54.49 35.19 3.05
C TYR A 64 -53.86 34.05 2.24
N HIS A 65 -54.37 33.71 1.07
CA HIS A 65 -53.74 32.72 0.18
C HIS A 65 -52.72 33.37 -0.74
N LEU A 66 -51.61 32.67 -0.94
CA LEU A 66 -50.68 33.00 -2.01
C LEU A 66 -51.34 32.65 -3.36
N THR A 67 -51.45 33.62 -4.27
CA THR A 67 -51.99 33.43 -5.62
C THR A 67 -50.98 32.81 -6.60
N ALA A 68 -49.69 32.87 -6.27
CA ALA A 68 -48.59 32.29 -7.04
C ALA A 68 -47.40 31.97 -6.11
N PRO A 69 -46.43 31.13 -6.54
CA PRO A 69 -45.16 30.99 -5.84
C PRO A 69 -44.53 32.37 -5.63
N THR A 70 -44.20 32.71 -4.39
CA THR A 70 -43.43 33.91 -4.05
C THR A 70 -41.98 33.80 -4.52
N GLU A 71 -41.31 34.92 -4.77
CA GLU A 71 -39.88 34.93 -5.11
C GLU A 71 -39.02 34.17 -4.08
N GLU A 72 -39.33 34.28 -2.77
CA GLU A 72 -38.71 33.49 -1.70
C GLU A 72 -38.82 31.97 -1.94
N THR A 73 -40.02 31.47 -2.28
CA THR A 73 -40.23 30.03 -2.51
C THR A 73 -39.58 29.51 -3.80
N LEU A 74 -39.35 30.39 -4.78
CA LEU A 74 -38.61 30.05 -5.99
C LEU A 74 -37.10 30.03 -5.73
N ALA A 75 -36.60 31.00 -4.95
CA ALA A 75 -35.21 31.06 -4.50
C ALA A 75 -34.84 29.85 -3.63
N ASP A 76 -35.70 29.46 -2.68
CA ASP A 76 -35.51 28.26 -1.86
C ASP A 76 -35.42 26.99 -2.72
N LYS A 77 -36.22 26.91 -3.79
CA LYS A 77 -36.21 25.76 -4.70
C LYS A 77 -34.92 25.71 -5.52
N GLU A 78 -34.44 26.84 -6.01
CA GLU A 78 -33.17 26.95 -6.74
C GLU A 78 -31.98 26.58 -5.84
N GLU A 79 -32.00 27.02 -4.58
CA GLU A 79 -30.98 26.69 -3.60
C GLU A 79 -30.96 25.17 -3.32
N VAL A 80 -32.13 24.55 -3.12
CA VAL A 80 -32.24 23.10 -2.92
C VAL A 80 -31.72 22.32 -4.13
N GLU A 81 -32.05 22.72 -5.36
CA GLU A 81 -31.52 22.07 -6.56
C GLU A 81 -30.00 22.23 -6.69
N THR A 82 -29.47 23.39 -6.33
CA THR A 82 -28.03 23.64 -6.29
C THR A 82 -27.33 22.75 -5.27
N MET A 83 -27.92 22.59 -4.07
CA MET A 83 -27.39 21.68 -3.05
C MET A 83 -27.44 20.22 -3.51
N ARG A 84 -28.54 19.77 -4.15
CA ARG A 84 -28.63 18.42 -4.73
C ARG A 84 -27.53 18.18 -5.76
N ALA A 85 -27.32 19.12 -6.68
CA ALA A 85 -26.26 19.02 -7.69
C ALA A 85 -24.87 18.91 -7.03
N ARG A 86 -24.63 19.67 -5.95
CA ARG A 86 -23.38 19.63 -5.20
C ARG A 86 -23.18 18.31 -4.45
N ILE A 87 -24.23 17.74 -3.84
CA ILE A 87 -24.17 16.42 -3.20
C ILE A 87 -23.80 15.35 -4.21
N VAL A 88 -24.47 15.31 -5.37
CA VAL A 88 -24.17 14.34 -6.44
C VAL A 88 -22.72 14.47 -6.93
N LEU A 89 -22.19 15.70 -7.02
CA LEU A 89 -20.78 15.91 -7.37
C LEU A 89 -19.84 15.37 -6.29
N LEU A 90 -20.13 15.65 -5.02
CA LEU A 90 -19.33 15.18 -3.89
C LEU A 90 -19.33 13.66 -3.77
N GLU A 91 -20.48 13.00 -3.98
CA GLU A 91 -20.58 11.53 -4.00
C GLU A 91 -19.70 10.93 -5.11
N LYS A 92 -19.73 11.52 -6.32
CA LYS A 92 -18.86 11.10 -7.42
C LYS A 92 -17.37 11.28 -7.11
N LEU A 93 -17.00 12.38 -6.44
CA LEU A 93 -15.61 12.60 -6.03
C LEU A 93 -15.18 11.62 -4.94
N LEU A 94 -16.05 11.36 -3.97
CA LEU A 94 -15.82 10.39 -2.90
C LEU A 94 -15.58 8.99 -3.47
N GLU A 95 -16.35 8.58 -4.47
CA GLU A 95 -16.18 7.27 -5.09
C GLU A 95 -14.85 7.16 -5.83
N ARG A 96 -14.45 8.19 -6.60
CA ARG A 96 -13.13 8.21 -7.24
C ARG A 96 -11.99 8.16 -6.23
N GLU A 97 -12.11 8.87 -5.12
CA GLU A 97 -11.12 8.82 -4.04
C GLU A 97 -11.05 7.44 -3.38
N ARG A 98 -12.20 6.76 -3.20
CA ARG A 98 -12.23 5.38 -2.71
C ARG A 98 -11.56 4.42 -3.67
N GLU A 99 -11.84 4.52 -4.97
CA GLU A 99 -11.18 3.72 -6.01
C GLU A 99 -9.66 3.95 -6.01
N ALA A 100 -9.22 5.21 -5.97
CA ALA A 100 -7.81 5.58 -5.91
C ALA A 100 -7.12 5.02 -4.65
N LYS A 101 -7.78 5.14 -3.49
CA LYS A 101 -7.30 4.58 -2.22
C LYS A 101 -7.22 3.05 -2.27
N ASN A 102 -8.22 2.37 -2.83
CA ASN A 102 -8.22 0.92 -2.96
C ASN A 102 -7.07 0.45 -3.86
N HIS A 103 -6.86 1.11 -5.00
CA HIS A 103 -5.72 0.84 -5.88
C HIS A 103 -4.38 1.06 -5.17
N LEU A 104 -4.24 2.14 -4.39
CA LEU A 104 -3.03 2.38 -3.60
C LEU A 104 -2.81 1.29 -2.55
N THR A 105 -3.88 0.87 -1.87
CA THR A 105 -3.82 -0.19 -0.85
C THR A 105 -3.33 -1.50 -1.46
N VAL A 106 -3.88 -1.90 -2.61
CA VAL A 106 -3.44 -3.11 -3.33
C VAL A 106 -1.97 -3.02 -3.72
N ARG A 107 -1.52 -1.87 -4.23
CA ARG A 107 -0.11 -1.68 -4.60
C ARG A 107 0.83 -1.72 -3.40
N VAL A 108 0.44 -1.11 -2.28
CA VAL A 108 1.23 -1.14 -1.04
C VAL A 108 1.32 -2.56 -0.51
N SER A 109 0.21 -3.29 -0.43
CA SER A 109 0.22 -4.69 0.01
C SER A 109 1.10 -5.58 -0.88
N ALA A 110 1.06 -5.40 -2.21
CA ALA A 110 1.94 -6.15 -3.11
C ALA A 110 3.44 -5.80 -2.91
N LEU A 111 3.76 -4.54 -2.59
CA LEU A 111 5.12 -4.12 -2.29
C LEU A 111 5.60 -4.68 -0.94
N GLU A 112 4.72 -4.72 0.07
CA GLU A 112 5.02 -5.32 1.37
C GLU A 112 5.30 -6.81 1.22
N GLU A 113 4.45 -7.55 0.50
CA GLU A 113 4.67 -8.98 0.22
C GLU A 113 6.00 -9.21 -0.52
N HIS A 114 6.28 -8.44 -1.58
CA HIS A 114 7.54 -8.53 -2.30
C HIS A 114 8.75 -8.21 -1.39
N ASN A 115 8.61 -7.24 -0.48
CA ASN A 115 9.67 -6.91 0.47
C ASN A 115 9.92 -8.04 1.47
N GLU A 116 8.87 -8.65 2.00
CA GLU A 116 8.96 -9.78 2.92
C GLU A 116 9.62 -11.00 2.27
N ILE A 117 9.22 -11.33 1.04
CA ILE A 117 9.84 -12.42 0.25
C ILE A 117 11.32 -12.10 0.00
N GLY A 118 11.63 -10.91 -0.49
CA GLY A 118 13.01 -10.52 -0.77
C GLY A 118 13.90 -10.53 0.48
N ARG A 119 13.35 -10.16 1.63
CA ARG A 119 14.05 -10.24 2.92
C ARG A 119 14.31 -11.69 3.32
N PHE A 120 13.30 -12.56 3.18
CA PHE A 120 13.44 -13.99 3.48
C PHE A 120 14.50 -14.66 2.60
N ASP A 121 14.50 -14.34 1.30
CA ASP A 121 15.47 -14.87 0.33
C ASP A 121 16.89 -14.39 0.66
N ALA A 122 17.08 -13.10 0.96
CA ALA A 122 18.37 -12.56 1.37
C ALA A 122 18.90 -13.23 2.65
N ASP A 123 18.04 -13.43 3.66
CA ASP A 123 18.42 -14.15 4.88
C ASP A 123 18.80 -15.61 4.60
N SER A 124 18.12 -16.25 3.64
CA SER A 124 18.43 -17.61 3.19
C SER A 124 19.77 -17.69 2.48
N GLU A 125 20.05 -16.76 1.57
CA GLU A 125 21.33 -16.65 0.86
C GLU A 125 22.49 -16.43 1.84
N ILE A 126 22.33 -15.50 2.79
CA ILE A 126 23.33 -15.24 3.83
C ILE A 126 23.65 -16.52 4.61
N ARG A 127 22.63 -17.25 5.07
CA ARG A 127 22.82 -18.54 5.78
C ARG A 127 23.54 -19.58 4.92
N ASN A 128 23.19 -19.66 3.63
CA ASN A 128 23.84 -20.59 2.70
C ASN A 128 25.32 -20.25 2.48
N VAL A 129 25.65 -18.97 2.34
CA VAL A 129 27.04 -18.48 2.22
C VAL A 129 27.83 -18.82 3.48
N TYR A 130 27.30 -18.53 4.67
CA TYR A 130 27.99 -18.86 5.92
C TYR A 130 28.23 -20.37 6.08
N ARG A 131 27.25 -21.21 5.73
CA ARG A 131 27.43 -22.68 5.71
C ARG A 131 28.51 -23.12 4.71
N GLY A 132 28.56 -22.47 3.55
CA GLY A 132 29.59 -22.68 2.53
C GLY A 132 30.99 -22.34 3.06
N ILE A 133 31.13 -21.17 3.69
CA ILE A 133 32.38 -20.71 4.31
C ILE A 133 32.83 -21.69 5.41
N GLU A 134 31.92 -22.12 6.28
CA GLU A 134 32.24 -23.11 7.31
C GLU A 134 32.72 -24.43 6.70
N GLY A 135 32.08 -24.88 5.62
CA GLY A 135 32.53 -26.00 4.81
C GLY A 135 33.96 -25.83 4.33
N LEU A 136 34.28 -24.69 3.71
CA LEU A 136 35.62 -24.38 3.21
C LEU A 136 36.67 -24.38 4.32
N TRP A 137 36.36 -23.83 5.50
CA TRP A 137 37.28 -23.87 6.64
C TRP A 137 37.62 -25.29 7.10
N ARG A 138 36.63 -26.20 7.11
CA ARG A 138 36.89 -27.61 7.42
C ARG A 138 37.81 -28.27 6.38
N HIS A 139 37.61 -27.96 5.10
CA HIS A 139 38.47 -28.47 4.02
C HIS A 139 39.89 -27.91 4.12
N PHE A 140 40.02 -26.60 4.37
CA PHE A 140 41.33 -25.96 4.60
C PHE A 140 42.06 -26.62 5.77
N GLY A 141 41.40 -26.84 6.90
CA GLY A 141 42.01 -27.54 8.04
C GLY A 141 42.42 -28.99 7.72
N ALA A 142 41.71 -29.69 6.84
CA ALA A 142 42.10 -31.01 6.38
C ALA A 142 43.31 -30.98 5.44
N LEU A 143 43.37 -29.98 4.55
CA LEU A 143 44.52 -29.74 3.67
C LEU A 143 45.76 -29.35 4.47
N ASP A 144 45.65 -28.44 5.43
CA ASP A 144 46.76 -28.02 6.30
C ASP A 144 47.40 -29.22 7.02
N ARG A 145 46.57 -30.11 7.60
CA ARG A 145 47.07 -31.36 8.22
C ARG A 145 47.79 -32.27 7.24
N ARG A 146 47.28 -32.39 6.01
CA ARG A 146 47.90 -33.21 4.96
C ARG A 146 49.22 -32.60 4.50
N THR A 147 49.28 -31.28 4.35
CA THR A 147 50.52 -30.57 3.99
C THR A 147 51.60 -30.84 5.03
N ARG A 148 51.29 -30.66 6.33
CA ARG A 148 52.24 -30.95 7.41
C ARG A 148 52.72 -32.40 7.40
N TYR A 149 51.82 -33.35 7.20
CA TYR A 149 52.20 -34.77 7.08
C TYR A 149 53.19 -35.00 5.93
N HIS A 150 53.00 -34.34 4.78
CA HIS A 150 53.93 -34.45 3.67
C HIS A 150 55.25 -33.75 3.94
N ASP A 151 55.24 -32.59 4.61
CA ASP A 151 56.46 -31.91 5.04
C ASP A 151 57.29 -32.82 5.96
N ASP A 152 56.67 -33.45 6.97
CA ASP A 152 57.33 -34.40 7.87
C ASP A 152 57.93 -35.61 7.12
N CYS A 153 57.22 -36.11 6.09
CA CYS A 153 57.71 -37.20 5.26
C CYS A 153 58.91 -36.78 4.39
N ILE A 154 58.89 -35.56 3.87
CA ILE A 154 59.99 -35.01 3.07
C ILE A 154 61.23 -34.82 3.95
N ASP A 155 61.08 -34.29 5.17
CA ASP A 155 62.17 -34.15 6.13
C ASP A 155 62.80 -35.50 6.47
N ALA A 156 61.99 -36.52 6.76
CA ALA A 156 62.49 -37.86 7.02
C ALA A 156 63.23 -38.46 5.81
N LEU A 157 62.74 -38.23 4.59
CA LEU A 157 63.43 -38.66 3.38
C LEU A 157 64.76 -37.93 3.19
N MET A 158 64.82 -36.62 3.46
CA MET A 158 66.05 -35.85 3.40
C MET A 158 67.09 -36.38 4.40
N ASP A 159 66.68 -36.70 5.63
CA ASP A 159 67.57 -37.30 6.64
C ASP A 159 68.15 -38.63 6.16
N THR A 160 67.32 -39.51 5.58
CA THR A 160 67.82 -40.79 5.01
C THR A 160 68.73 -40.57 3.81
N SER A 161 68.46 -39.56 2.98
CA SER A 161 69.33 -39.20 1.85
C SER A 161 70.68 -38.69 2.33
N HIS A 162 70.72 -37.92 3.42
CA HIS A 162 71.98 -37.44 4.00
C HIS A 162 72.79 -38.58 4.61
N ALA A 163 72.15 -39.48 5.37
CA ALA A 163 72.81 -40.65 5.92
C ALA A 163 73.42 -41.55 4.83
N THR A 164 72.66 -41.84 3.78
CA THR A 164 73.18 -42.64 2.64
C THR A 164 74.30 -41.92 1.89
N GLN A 165 74.25 -40.59 1.79
CA GLN A 165 75.34 -39.81 1.18
C GLN A 165 76.63 -39.90 2.01
N ASP A 166 76.54 -39.90 3.34
CA ASP A 166 77.69 -40.07 4.22
C ASP A 166 78.26 -41.50 4.20
N ASP A 167 77.40 -42.51 4.06
CA ASP A 167 77.82 -43.90 3.82
C ASP A 167 78.59 -44.02 2.49
N ILE A 168 78.08 -43.39 1.42
CA ILE A 168 78.77 -43.35 0.11
C ILE A 168 80.15 -42.71 0.24
N ARG A 169 80.24 -41.56 0.92
CA ARG A 169 81.54 -40.89 1.16
C ARG A 169 82.50 -41.80 1.92
N THR A 170 82.00 -42.53 2.94
CA THR A 170 82.81 -43.47 3.71
C THR A 170 83.32 -44.62 2.85
N VAL A 171 82.46 -45.19 2.00
CA VAL A 171 82.84 -46.25 1.05
C VAL A 171 83.85 -45.73 0.03
N GLN A 172 83.66 -44.52 -0.50
CA GLN A 172 84.60 -43.87 -1.42
C GLN A 172 85.99 -43.73 -0.78
N SER A 173 86.08 -43.26 0.47
CA SER A 173 87.36 -43.17 1.19
C SER A 173 88.03 -44.53 1.35
N ARG A 174 87.27 -45.57 1.74
CA ARG A 174 87.83 -46.93 1.86
C ARG A 174 88.28 -47.52 0.52
N LEU A 175 87.63 -47.16 -0.57
CA LEU A 175 88.02 -47.59 -1.91
C LEU A 175 89.35 -46.95 -2.32
N ILE A 176 89.57 -45.68 -1.98
CA ILE A 176 90.87 -45.00 -2.15
C ILE A 176 91.95 -45.73 -1.34
N ASP A 177 91.70 -46.01 -0.05
CA ASP A 177 92.66 -46.72 0.80
C ASP A 177 93.02 -48.12 0.25
N LEU A 178 92.03 -48.81 -0.33
CA LEU A 178 92.23 -50.13 -0.93
C LEU A 178 93.00 -50.05 -2.26
N ASP A 179 92.75 -49.03 -3.08
CA ASP A 179 93.49 -48.76 -4.31
C ASP A 179 94.97 -48.47 -4.01
N ASP A 180 95.25 -47.62 -3.02
CA ASP A 180 96.61 -47.34 -2.53
C ASP A 180 97.31 -48.62 -2.06
N ALA A 181 96.58 -49.47 -1.31
CA ALA A 181 97.11 -50.76 -0.86
C ALA A 181 97.35 -51.73 -2.03
N SER A 182 96.48 -51.74 -3.05
CA SER A 182 96.64 -52.54 -4.27
C SER A 182 97.89 -52.10 -5.03
N MET A 183 98.09 -50.81 -5.24
CA MET A 183 99.27 -50.25 -5.90
C MET A 183 100.57 -50.68 -5.19
N ILE A 184 100.61 -50.62 -3.85
CA ILE A 184 101.77 -51.08 -3.06
C ILE A 184 102.01 -52.59 -3.24
N LEU A 185 100.94 -53.39 -3.29
CA LEU A 185 101.06 -54.84 -3.50
C LEU A 185 101.52 -55.18 -4.92
N GLU A 186 101.02 -54.46 -5.93
CA GLU A 186 101.44 -54.56 -7.32
C GLU A 186 102.94 -54.26 -7.46
N ASP A 187 103.42 -53.13 -6.90
CA ASP A 187 104.85 -52.79 -6.87
C ASP A 187 105.69 -53.90 -6.23
N ARG A 188 105.21 -54.49 -5.13
CA ARG A 188 105.90 -55.60 -4.47
C ARG A 188 105.92 -56.85 -5.32
N VAL A 189 104.84 -57.19 -6.01
CA VAL A 189 104.80 -58.33 -6.93
C VAL A 189 105.80 -58.13 -8.07
N ASP A 190 105.87 -56.93 -8.63
CA ASP A 190 106.83 -56.59 -9.69
C ASP A 190 108.28 -56.74 -9.22
N THR A 191 108.61 -56.29 -8.00
CA THR A 191 109.97 -56.51 -7.43
C THR A 191 110.29 -57.98 -7.17
N LEU A 192 109.29 -58.79 -6.82
CA LEU A 192 109.43 -60.22 -6.55
C LEU A 192 109.32 -61.09 -7.81
N ALA A 193 109.05 -60.49 -8.97
CA ALA A 193 109.08 -61.13 -10.27
C ALA A 193 110.40 -60.82 -10.99
N PRO A 194 111.56 -61.40 -10.59
CA PRO A 194 112.77 -61.30 -11.39
C PRO A 194 112.54 -62.00 -12.72
N LEU A 195 112.70 -61.25 -13.82
CA LEU A 195 113.02 -61.68 -15.19
C LEU A 195 112.74 -63.17 -15.47
N ARG A 196 111.53 -63.47 -15.96
CA ARG A 196 111.36 -64.63 -16.84
C ARG A 196 112.08 -64.34 -18.16
N LEU A 197 113.32 -64.80 -18.26
CA LEU A 197 113.87 -65.38 -19.49
C LEU A 197 113.45 -66.85 -19.55
#